data_AF-A0A973YMU7-F1
#
_entry.id   AF-A0A973YMU7-F1
#
_cell.length_a   1.000
_cell.length_b   1.000
_cell.length_c   1.000
_cell.angle_alpha   90.00
_cell.angle_beta   90.00
_cell.angle_gamma   90.00
#
_symmetry.space_group_name_H-M   'P 1'
#
loop_
_entity.id
_entity.type
_entity.pdbx_description
1 polymer ?
#
loop_
_entity_poly.entity_id
_entity_poly.type
_entity_poly.pdbx_seq_one_letter_code
_entity_poly.pdbx_strand_id
1 'polypeptide(L)'
;MTDSQQSDETATDLTETAAPAAEGAGLDAAGTQAPAAPAEAAAAETPAPAPAAAPAPAPAPAPGPRPSAPSPAAFASRPKPASAAPATAPVPAAPSTSVAEAAKWARVEGDGHVFLTIDGGEHLVGQYPGVSNDEALSYFARKYDDVVAQIVLLEQRVGSKAPSTDMQKTVTHLREQLAERNMVGDLRAAEARLDKLAGQITELEKAEKAEHDAVRASELAAREAIVAEAEQISGQDPAQT
;
A
#
# COMPACT_ATOMS: atom_id res chain seq x y z
N MET A 1 -49.89 22.90 -16.53
CA MET A 1 -50.43 23.71 -17.63
C MET A 1 -49.76 25.07 -17.50
N THR A 2 -48.72 25.44 -18.23
CA THR A 2 -48.41 25.14 -19.63
C THR A 2 -46.91 25.40 -19.86
N ASP A 3 -46.35 24.57 -20.74
CA ASP A 3 -45.00 24.55 -21.29
C ASP A 3 -44.76 25.71 -22.29
N SER A 4 -43.50 25.84 -22.77
CA SER A 4 -43.05 26.56 -23.98
C SER A 4 -42.71 28.05 -23.85
N GLN A 5 -41.42 28.42 -23.89
CA GLN A 5 -40.51 28.62 -25.06
C GLN A 5 -40.37 30.13 -25.37
N GLN A 6 -39.20 30.75 -25.23
CA GLN A 6 -38.00 30.75 -26.09
C GLN A 6 -37.97 31.98 -27.03
N SER A 7 -36.93 32.80 -26.88
CA SER A 7 -36.26 33.66 -27.89
C SER A 7 -34.99 34.21 -27.17
N ASP A 8 -33.74 33.85 -27.51
CA ASP A 8 -32.97 34.18 -28.73
C ASP A 8 -32.78 35.71 -28.85
N GLU A 9 -31.65 36.35 -29.10
CA GLU A 9 -30.22 36.10 -29.36
C GLU A 9 -29.62 37.52 -29.42
N THR A 10 -28.41 37.80 -28.93
CA THR A 10 -27.61 38.93 -29.46
C THR A 10 -26.13 38.74 -29.16
N ALA A 11 -25.40 38.41 -30.23
CA ALA A 11 -24.20 39.07 -30.75
C ALA A 11 -23.11 39.57 -29.78
N THR A 12 -21.96 38.90 -29.93
CA THR A 12 -20.58 39.42 -30.01
C THR A 12 -20.40 40.94 -30.02
N ASP A 13 -19.57 41.45 -29.10
CA ASP A 13 -18.70 42.59 -29.38
C ASP A 13 -17.30 42.34 -28.77
N LEU A 14 -16.30 42.43 -29.65
CA LEU A 14 -14.87 42.47 -29.38
C LEU A 14 -14.45 43.94 -29.51
N THR A 15 -14.06 44.57 -28.41
CA THR A 15 -13.20 45.76 -28.35
C THR A 15 -12.80 45.96 -26.89
N GLU A 16 -11.69 46.54 -26.47
CA GLU A 16 -10.43 46.95 -27.06
C GLU A 16 -9.64 47.51 -25.85
N THR A 17 -8.34 47.21 -25.81
CA THR A 17 -7.23 48.00 -25.22
C THR A 17 -7.54 49.14 -24.22
N ALA A 18 -6.93 49.06 -23.03
CA ALA A 18 -6.20 50.17 -22.41
C ALA A 18 -5.33 49.72 -21.22
N ALA A 19 -4.03 49.54 -21.47
CA ALA A 19 -2.99 49.94 -20.50
C ALA A 19 -2.77 51.47 -20.67
N PRO A 20 -2.26 52.23 -19.68
CA PRO A 20 -0.83 52.13 -19.33
C PRO A 20 -0.44 52.47 -17.86
N ALA A 21 0.81 52.11 -17.52
CA ALA A 21 1.83 52.87 -16.76
C ALA A 21 1.51 53.45 -15.36
N ALA A 22 2.45 53.59 -14.42
CA ALA A 22 3.82 53.12 -14.17
C ALA A 22 4.25 53.69 -12.79
N GLU A 23 5.44 53.29 -12.35
CA GLU A 23 6.30 53.89 -11.29
C GLU A 23 6.01 53.44 -9.85
N GLY A 24 6.98 52.96 -9.06
CA GLY A 24 8.42 52.84 -9.27
C GLY A 24 9.15 52.70 -7.92
N ALA A 25 10.42 52.27 -8.00
CA ALA A 25 11.42 52.08 -6.94
C ALA A 25 11.34 50.73 -6.18
N GLY A 26 12.34 49.84 -6.24
CA GLY A 26 13.72 49.94 -6.70
C GLY A 26 14.67 49.34 -5.64
N LEU A 27 15.86 48.92 -6.10
CA LEU A 27 17.06 48.47 -5.38
C LEU A 27 17.18 46.93 -5.25
N ASP A 28 17.82 46.26 -6.22
CA ASP A 28 19.28 46.01 -6.36
C ASP A 28 19.87 45.05 -5.31
N ALA A 29 20.33 43.88 -5.77
CA ALA A 29 21.65 43.33 -5.46
C ALA A 29 21.86 41.98 -6.18
N ALA A 30 22.66 42.02 -7.25
CA ALA A 30 23.37 40.87 -7.78
C ALA A 30 24.51 40.46 -6.80
N GLY A 31 24.86 39.17 -6.75
CA GLY A 31 26.04 38.75 -5.99
C GLY A 31 26.28 37.24 -5.91
N THR A 32 26.80 36.67 -6.99
CA THR A 32 27.58 35.42 -6.97
C THR A 32 28.76 35.56 -6.00
N GLN A 33 28.89 34.66 -5.01
CA GLN A 33 30.21 34.14 -4.63
C GLN A 33 30.16 32.88 -3.77
N ALA A 34 30.96 31.89 -4.19
CA ALA A 34 31.45 30.79 -3.39
C ALA A 34 32.48 31.27 -2.34
N PRO A 35 32.68 30.51 -1.26
CA PRO A 35 34.02 30.34 -0.69
C PRO A 35 34.30 28.83 -0.51
N ALA A 36 35.37 28.24 -1.05
CA ALA A 36 36.79 28.45 -0.77
C ALA A 36 37.14 28.25 0.72
N ALA A 37 37.66 27.05 1.00
CA ALA A 37 38.30 26.66 2.25
C ALA A 37 39.63 27.40 2.47
N PRO A 38 40.02 27.59 3.73
CA PRO A 38 41.42 27.61 4.12
C PRO A 38 41.75 26.53 5.17
N ALA A 39 42.95 25.99 5.04
CA ALA A 39 43.66 25.20 6.03
C ALA A 39 44.17 26.10 7.19
N GLU A 40 44.40 25.55 8.39
CA GLU A 40 45.74 25.22 8.91
C GLU A 40 45.72 24.79 10.41
N ALA A 41 46.72 23.97 10.76
CA ALA A 41 47.39 23.85 12.06
C ALA A 41 46.76 23.06 13.24
N ALA A 42 47.08 21.76 13.26
CA ALA A 42 47.85 21.03 14.28
C ALA A 42 47.81 21.47 15.77
N ALA A 43 47.41 20.53 16.65
CA ALA A 43 48.03 20.31 17.98
C ALA A 43 47.78 18.88 18.52
N ALA A 44 48.87 18.11 18.61
CA ALA A 44 49.27 17.07 19.56
C ALA A 44 48.23 16.19 20.33
N GLU A 45 48.26 14.89 19.98
CA GLU A 45 48.72 13.75 20.83
C GLU A 45 48.27 13.62 22.30
N THR A 46 47.46 12.60 22.62
CA THR A 46 47.68 11.71 23.80
C THR A 46 46.94 10.36 23.60
N PRO A 47 47.52 9.19 23.92
CA PRO A 47 46.95 7.88 23.61
C PRO A 47 45.88 7.43 24.61
N ALA A 48 44.88 6.70 24.11
CA ALA A 48 43.83 6.07 24.91
C ALA A 48 44.39 4.94 25.79
N PRO A 49 43.99 4.85 27.08
CA PRO A 49 44.42 3.77 27.97
C PRO A 49 43.69 2.45 27.66
N ALA A 50 44.45 1.36 27.81
CA ALA A 50 43.96 -0.02 27.71
C ALA A 50 42.87 -0.34 28.77
N PRO A 51 41.83 -1.11 28.41
CA PRO A 51 40.85 -1.56 29.40
C PRO A 51 41.44 -2.67 30.28
N ALA A 52 41.32 -2.45 31.60
CA ALA A 52 41.68 -3.36 32.66
C ALA A 52 40.80 -4.63 32.68
N ALA A 53 41.39 -5.71 33.17
CA ALA A 53 40.86 -7.05 33.27
C ALA A 53 39.55 -7.16 34.07
N ALA A 54 38.60 -7.95 33.55
CA ALA A 54 37.39 -8.38 34.24
C ALA A 54 37.61 -9.75 34.94
N PRO A 55 36.94 -10.03 36.08
CA PRO A 55 37.18 -11.20 36.93
C PRO A 55 36.54 -12.50 36.40
N ALA A 56 37.10 -13.64 36.80
CA ALA A 56 36.74 -14.99 36.36
C ALA A 56 35.35 -15.47 36.87
N PRO A 57 34.55 -16.20 36.05
CA PRO A 57 33.29 -16.79 36.47
C PRO A 57 33.45 -18.19 37.11
N ALA A 58 32.60 -18.47 38.11
CA ALA A 58 32.47 -19.72 38.87
C ALA A 58 31.91 -20.91 38.03
N PRO A 59 32.10 -22.18 38.44
CA PRO A 59 31.77 -23.36 37.63
C PRO A 59 30.26 -23.69 37.60
N ALA A 60 29.77 -24.12 36.43
CA ALA A 60 28.39 -24.52 36.18
C ALA A 60 28.07 -25.99 36.60
N PRO A 61 26.82 -26.30 36.99
CA PRO A 61 26.40 -27.65 37.42
C PRO A 61 26.20 -28.65 36.26
N ALA A 62 26.32 -29.94 36.58
CA ALA A 62 26.34 -31.06 35.64
C ALA A 62 24.99 -31.32 34.92
N PRO A 63 25.01 -31.81 33.65
CA PRO A 63 23.81 -32.05 32.85
C PRO A 63 23.12 -33.39 33.19
N GLY A 64 21.80 -33.34 33.37
CA GLY A 64 20.93 -34.52 33.54
C GLY A 64 20.72 -35.33 32.24
N PRO A 65 20.09 -36.52 32.33
CA PRO A 65 19.99 -37.46 31.22
C PRO A 65 19.07 -36.97 30.10
N ARG A 66 19.54 -37.11 28.85
CA ARG A 66 18.82 -36.71 27.64
C ARG A 66 17.77 -37.78 27.27
N PRO A 67 16.55 -37.41 26.86
CA PRO A 67 15.58 -38.36 26.31
C PRO A 67 16.09 -38.93 24.98
N SER A 68 15.89 -40.24 24.80
CA SER A 68 16.42 -41.02 23.70
C SER A 68 15.80 -40.62 22.35
N ALA A 69 16.64 -40.42 21.33
CA ALA A 69 16.20 -40.14 19.97
C ALA A 69 15.50 -41.37 19.36
N PRO A 70 14.39 -41.20 18.60
CA PRO A 70 13.74 -42.32 17.93
C PRO A 70 14.56 -42.81 16.75
N SER A 71 14.74 -44.13 16.65
CA SER A 71 15.53 -44.80 15.62
C SER A 71 14.88 -44.71 14.22
N PRO A 72 15.65 -44.61 13.12
CA PRO A 72 15.14 -44.52 11.75
C PRO A 72 14.33 -45.73 11.25
N ALA A 73 14.31 -46.83 12.02
CA ALA A 73 13.54 -48.04 11.72
C ALA A 73 12.01 -47.87 11.83
N ALA A 74 11.51 -46.78 12.44
CA ALA A 74 10.08 -46.50 12.53
C ALA A 74 9.45 -45.95 11.22
N PHE A 75 10.26 -45.58 10.22
CA PHE A 75 9.79 -45.05 8.93
C PHE A 75 9.81 -46.08 7.78
N ALA A 76 10.29 -47.31 8.01
CA ALA A 76 10.52 -48.30 6.96
C ALA A 76 9.30 -49.14 6.54
N SER A 77 8.16 -49.00 7.22
CA SER A 77 6.95 -49.80 6.97
C SER A 77 5.81 -48.97 6.39
N ARG A 78 6.06 -48.25 5.29
CA ARG A 78 5.02 -47.54 4.55
C ARG A 78 4.93 -48.08 3.12
N PRO A 79 3.78 -48.64 2.70
CA PRO A 79 3.65 -49.22 1.37
C PRO A 79 3.84 -48.14 0.29
N LYS A 80 4.56 -48.53 -0.77
CA LYS A 80 4.90 -47.72 -1.94
C LYS A 80 3.61 -47.19 -2.61
N PRO A 81 3.38 -45.87 -2.71
CA PRO A 81 2.28 -45.36 -3.50
C PRO A 81 2.58 -45.65 -4.98
N ALA A 82 1.61 -46.28 -5.66
CA ALA A 82 1.62 -46.45 -7.09
C ALA A 82 1.69 -45.07 -7.76
N SER A 83 2.60 -44.95 -8.73
CA SER A 83 2.72 -43.75 -9.58
C SER A 83 1.42 -43.60 -10.37
N ALA A 84 0.50 -42.77 -9.88
CA ALA A 84 -0.63 -42.29 -10.65
C ALA A 84 -0.09 -41.39 -11.77
N ALA A 85 -0.47 -41.71 -13.01
CA ALA A 85 -0.25 -40.86 -14.18
C ALA A 85 -0.79 -39.44 -13.94
N PRO A 86 -0.24 -38.40 -14.56
CA PRO A 86 -0.72 -37.04 -14.37
C PRO A 86 -2.13 -36.94 -14.96
N ALA A 87 -3.13 -36.91 -14.08
CA ALA A 87 -4.43 -36.40 -14.43
C ALA A 87 -4.25 -34.91 -14.74
N THR A 88 -4.57 -34.51 -15.97
CA THR A 88 -4.79 -33.12 -16.37
C THR A 88 -5.82 -32.51 -15.41
N ALA A 89 -5.34 -31.81 -14.38
CA ALA A 89 -6.19 -31.00 -13.54
C ALA A 89 -6.79 -29.90 -14.42
N PRO A 90 -8.12 -29.69 -14.41
CA PRO A 90 -8.68 -28.49 -15.02
C PRO A 90 -8.07 -27.30 -14.27
N VAL A 91 -7.36 -26.44 -14.99
CA VAL A 91 -6.98 -25.13 -14.49
C VAL A 91 -8.24 -24.47 -13.94
N PRO A 92 -8.27 -23.99 -12.68
CA PRO A 92 -9.44 -23.33 -12.16
C PRO A 92 -9.72 -22.12 -13.05
N ALA A 93 -10.93 -22.04 -13.60
CA ALA A 93 -11.38 -20.87 -14.32
C ALA A 93 -11.37 -19.69 -13.34
N ALA A 94 -10.34 -18.86 -13.43
CA ALA A 94 -10.34 -17.50 -12.88
C ALA A 94 -11.61 -16.78 -13.35
N PRO A 95 -12.13 -15.77 -12.62
CA PRO A 95 -13.17 -14.90 -13.17
C PRO A 95 -12.61 -14.33 -14.47
N SER A 96 -13.07 -14.89 -15.59
CA SER A 96 -12.56 -14.55 -16.90
C SER A 96 -13.60 -13.61 -17.45
N THR A 97 -13.32 -12.30 -17.44
CA THR A 97 -14.11 -11.35 -18.19
C THR A 97 -14.21 -11.90 -19.61
N SER A 98 -15.44 -12.21 -20.03
CA SER A 98 -15.66 -12.84 -21.32
C SER A 98 -15.22 -11.89 -22.42
N VAL A 99 -14.75 -12.40 -23.56
CA VAL A 99 -14.32 -11.51 -24.66
C VAL A 99 -15.48 -10.65 -25.15
N ALA A 100 -16.70 -11.16 -25.07
CA ALA A 100 -17.91 -10.40 -25.36
C ALA A 100 -18.15 -9.23 -24.39
N GLU A 101 -17.74 -9.36 -23.14
CA GLU A 101 -17.74 -8.26 -22.17
C GLU A 101 -16.59 -7.29 -22.46
N ALA A 102 -15.36 -7.79 -22.59
CA ALA A 102 -14.19 -6.99 -22.96
C ALA A 102 -14.43 -6.13 -24.21
N ALA A 103 -15.08 -6.69 -25.23
CA ALA A 103 -15.42 -6.01 -26.48
C ALA A 103 -16.47 -4.88 -26.32
N LYS A 104 -17.20 -4.82 -25.19
CA LYS A 104 -18.09 -3.68 -24.89
C LYS A 104 -17.30 -2.45 -24.46
N TRP A 105 -16.17 -2.67 -23.81
CA TRP A 105 -15.32 -1.60 -23.29
C TRP A 105 -14.14 -1.29 -24.21
N ALA A 106 -13.78 -2.18 -25.14
CA ALA A 106 -12.63 -1.95 -26.02
C ALA A 106 -12.86 -2.34 -27.49
N ARG A 107 -12.15 -1.63 -28.35
CA ARG A 107 -12.07 -1.83 -29.79
C ARG A 107 -10.64 -2.21 -30.18
N VAL A 108 -10.50 -3.20 -31.06
CA VAL A 108 -9.19 -3.58 -31.64
C VAL A 108 -9.14 -3.18 -33.10
N GLU A 109 -8.04 -2.55 -33.50
CA GLU A 109 -7.73 -2.29 -34.90
C GLU A 109 -6.95 -3.44 -35.54
N GLY A 110 -7.01 -3.55 -36.87
CA GLY A 110 -6.39 -4.65 -37.61
C GLY A 110 -4.86 -4.75 -37.50
N ASP A 111 -4.20 -3.74 -36.91
CA ASP A 111 -2.76 -3.74 -36.61
C ASP A 111 -2.45 -4.21 -35.17
N GLY A 112 -3.45 -4.71 -34.45
CA GLY A 112 -3.33 -5.19 -33.07
C GLY A 112 -3.32 -4.09 -32.01
N HIS A 113 -3.65 -2.85 -32.37
CA HIS A 113 -3.84 -1.75 -31.43
C HIS A 113 -5.18 -1.90 -30.70
N VAL A 114 -5.16 -1.80 -29.37
CA VAL A 114 -6.35 -1.93 -28.52
C VAL A 114 -6.67 -0.57 -27.90
N PHE A 115 -7.89 -0.10 -28.15
CA PHE A 115 -8.42 1.15 -27.63
C PHE A 115 -9.52 0.84 -26.61
N LEU A 116 -9.44 1.45 -25.44
CA LEU A 116 -10.44 1.37 -24.38
C LEU A 116 -11.36 2.59 -24.46
N THR A 117 -12.66 2.35 -24.40
CA THR A 117 -13.69 3.40 -24.32
C THR A 117 -14.02 3.65 -22.85
N ILE A 118 -13.72 4.85 -22.35
CA ILE A 118 -14.07 5.31 -21.00
C ILE A 118 -14.82 6.64 -21.13
N ASP A 119 -16.02 6.74 -20.56
CA ASP A 119 -16.87 7.95 -20.60
C ASP A 119 -17.09 8.52 -22.01
N GLY A 120 -17.13 7.65 -23.01
CA GLY A 120 -17.27 8.05 -24.42
C GLY A 120 -15.97 8.56 -25.08
N GLY A 121 -14.85 8.59 -24.36
CA GLY A 121 -13.52 8.85 -24.91
C GLY A 121 -12.77 7.55 -25.21
N GLU A 122 -12.04 7.52 -26.32
CA GLU A 122 -11.16 6.40 -26.68
C GLU A 122 -9.73 6.67 -26.16
N HIS A 123 -9.14 5.66 -25.49
CA HIS A 123 -7.79 5.69 -24.94
C HIS A 123 -6.99 4.53 -25.48
N LEU A 124 -5.79 4.80 -25.99
CA LEU A 124 -4.88 3.73 -26.42
C LEU A 124 -4.35 2.98 -25.19
N VAL A 125 -4.66 1.69 -25.11
CA VAL A 125 -4.24 0.80 -24.01
C VAL A 125 -2.86 0.22 -24.31
N GLY A 126 -2.65 -0.20 -25.55
CA GLY A 126 -1.44 -0.86 -26.00
C GLY A 126 -1.62 -1.54 -27.35
N GLN A 127 -0.58 -2.25 -27.79
CA GLN A 127 -0.57 -3.01 -29.03
C GLN A 127 -0.11 -4.44 -28.74
N TYR A 128 -0.77 -5.42 -29.35
CA TYR A 128 -0.35 -6.82 -29.30
C TYR A 128 -0.31 -7.40 -30.72
N PRO A 129 0.82 -7.22 -31.44
CA PRO A 129 0.92 -7.61 -32.85
C PRO A 129 1.05 -9.12 -33.01
N GLY A 130 0.61 -9.65 -34.14
CA GLY A 130 0.82 -11.04 -34.52
C GLY A 130 -0.14 -12.06 -33.87
N VAL A 131 -1.19 -11.60 -33.20
CA VAL A 131 -2.28 -12.46 -32.70
C VAL A 131 -3.64 -12.02 -33.24
N SER A 132 -4.70 -12.81 -32.99
CA SER A 132 -6.06 -12.42 -33.34
C SER A 132 -6.59 -11.32 -32.41
N ASN A 133 -7.56 -10.53 -32.89
CA ASN A 133 -8.17 -9.46 -32.09
C ASN A 133 -8.79 -9.98 -30.78
N ASP A 134 -9.39 -11.18 -30.81
CA ASP A 134 -10.02 -11.82 -29.66
C ASP A 134 -8.99 -12.19 -28.58
N GLU A 135 -7.83 -12.71 -29.01
CA GLU A 135 -6.69 -13.02 -28.12
C GLU A 135 -6.09 -11.74 -27.51
N ALA A 136 -5.94 -10.68 -28.30
CA ALA A 136 -5.47 -9.39 -27.81
C ALA A 136 -6.40 -8.81 -26.75
N LEU A 137 -7.72 -8.82 -26.99
CA LEU A 137 -8.71 -8.39 -25.99
C LEU A 137 -8.64 -9.23 -24.72
N SER A 138 -8.58 -10.55 -24.86
CA SER A 138 -8.49 -11.49 -23.74
C SER A 138 -7.28 -11.22 -22.86
N TYR A 139 -6.13 -10.88 -23.45
CA TYR A 139 -4.91 -10.55 -22.73
C TYR A 139 -5.10 -9.32 -21.82
N PHE A 140 -5.63 -8.22 -22.37
CA PHE A 140 -5.85 -7.00 -21.59
C PHE A 140 -7.03 -7.09 -20.62
N ALA A 141 -8.04 -7.92 -20.94
CA ALA A 141 -9.14 -8.22 -20.03
C ALA A 141 -8.67 -9.01 -18.81
N ARG A 142 -7.79 -9.99 -19.01
CA ARG A 142 -7.19 -10.76 -17.90
C ARG A 142 -6.39 -9.87 -16.94
N LYS A 143 -5.69 -8.86 -17.46
CA LYS A 143 -4.99 -7.88 -16.63
C LYS A 143 -5.95 -7.06 -15.77
N TYR A 144 -7.12 -6.71 -16.30
CA TYR A 144 -8.18 -6.07 -15.52
C TYR A 144 -8.74 -7.04 -14.46
N ASP A 145 -8.97 -8.31 -14.80
CA ASP A 145 -9.43 -9.33 -13.86
C ASP A 145 -8.47 -9.52 -12.68
N ASP A 146 -7.15 -9.44 -12.92
CA ASP A 146 -6.14 -9.47 -11.87
C ASP A 146 -6.31 -8.30 -10.87
N VAL A 147 -6.53 -7.07 -11.39
CA VAL A 147 -6.81 -5.89 -10.55
C VAL A 147 -8.12 -6.05 -9.79
N VAL A 148 -9.16 -6.55 -10.43
CA VAL A 148 -10.45 -6.83 -9.77
C VAL A 148 -10.29 -7.89 -8.67
N ALA A 149 -9.49 -8.93 -8.90
CA ALA A 149 -9.20 -9.95 -7.88
C ALA A 149 -8.48 -9.34 -6.66
N GLN A 150 -7.56 -8.40 -6.89
CA GLN A 150 -6.91 -7.66 -5.79
C GLN A 150 -7.91 -6.78 -5.02
N ILE A 151 -8.85 -6.12 -5.72
CA ILE A 151 -9.93 -5.36 -5.09
C ILE A 151 -10.79 -6.29 -4.21
N VAL A 152 -11.20 -7.45 -4.73
CA VAL A 152 -12.00 -8.43 -3.97
C VAL A 152 -11.25 -8.92 -2.72
N LEU A 153 -9.95 -9.18 -2.83
CA LEU A 153 -9.13 -9.56 -1.67
C LEU A 153 -9.10 -8.44 -0.62
N LEU A 154 -9.01 -7.18 -1.05
CA LEU A 154 -9.07 -6.03 -0.16
C LEU A 154 -10.45 -5.91 0.50
N GLU A 155 -11.54 -6.10 -0.25
CA GLU A 155 -12.91 -6.13 0.29
C GLU A 155 -13.05 -7.19 1.39
N GLN A 156 -12.55 -8.40 1.17
CA GLN A 156 -12.57 -9.47 2.17
C GLN A 156 -11.76 -9.10 3.42
N ARG A 157 -10.62 -8.46 3.24
CA ARG A 157 -9.75 -8.01 4.34
C ARG A 157 -10.45 -6.94 5.19
N VAL A 158 -11.09 -5.96 4.55
CA VAL A 158 -11.89 -4.92 5.21
C VAL A 158 -13.09 -5.55 5.92
N GLY A 159 -13.81 -6.46 5.27
CA GLY A 159 -14.95 -7.16 5.85
C GLY A 159 -14.59 -8.03 7.06
N SER A 160 -13.40 -8.62 7.06
CA SER A 160 -12.87 -9.41 8.18
C SER A 160 -12.25 -8.57 9.29
N LYS A 161 -12.27 -7.24 9.17
CA LYS A 161 -11.68 -6.30 10.14
C LYS A 161 -10.18 -6.57 10.42
N ALA A 162 -9.43 -7.01 9.41
CA ALA A 162 -8.00 -7.29 9.57
C ALA A 162 -7.20 -5.99 9.84
N PRO A 163 -5.91 -6.06 10.23
CA PRO A 163 -5.11 -4.87 10.53
C PRO A 163 -5.07 -3.86 9.37
N SER A 164 -5.36 -2.59 9.65
CA SER A 164 -5.51 -1.53 8.64
C SER A 164 -4.20 -1.05 8.01
N THR A 165 -3.06 -1.27 8.66
CA THR A 165 -1.78 -0.57 8.42
C THR A 165 -1.35 -0.40 6.97
N ASP A 166 -1.63 -1.39 6.11
CA ASP A 166 -1.21 -1.35 4.69
C ASP A 166 -2.37 -1.25 3.70
N MET A 167 -3.62 -1.24 4.17
CA MET A 167 -4.79 -1.24 3.29
C MET A 167 -4.89 0.03 2.46
N GLN A 168 -4.62 1.21 3.03
CA GLN A 168 -4.63 2.48 2.28
C GLN A 168 -3.56 2.53 1.19
N LYS A 169 -2.39 1.93 1.45
CA LYS A 169 -1.32 1.82 0.43
C LYS A 169 -1.77 0.93 -0.73
N THR A 170 -2.43 -0.19 -0.43
CA THR A 170 -3.00 -1.06 -1.46
C THR A 170 -4.05 -0.32 -2.30
N VAL A 171 -4.95 0.44 -1.69
CA VAL A 171 -5.92 1.26 -2.45
C VAL A 171 -5.21 2.25 -3.37
N THR A 172 -4.19 2.95 -2.86
CA THR A 172 -3.43 3.93 -3.64
C THR A 172 -2.76 3.28 -4.84
N HIS A 173 -2.09 2.15 -4.64
CA HIS A 173 -1.45 1.40 -5.71
C HIS A 173 -2.47 0.91 -6.78
N LEU A 174 -3.61 0.36 -6.35
CA LEU A 174 -4.65 -0.09 -7.28
C LEU A 174 -5.24 1.08 -8.08
N ARG A 175 -5.40 2.27 -7.48
CA ARG A 175 -5.82 3.48 -8.19
C ARG A 175 -4.79 3.94 -9.22
N GLU A 176 -3.50 3.87 -8.90
CA GLU A 176 -2.42 4.18 -9.84
C GLU A 176 -2.44 3.22 -11.03
N GLN A 177 -2.58 1.92 -10.79
CA GLN A 177 -2.68 0.91 -11.85
C GLN A 177 -3.89 1.15 -12.77
N LEU A 178 -5.05 1.52 -12.21
CA LEU A 178 -6.23 1.88 -13.00
C LEU A 178 -6.02 3.19 -13.79
N ALA A 179 -5.33 4.17 -13.20
CA ALA A 179 -5.02 5.45 -13.84
C ALA A 179 -4.06 5.31 -15.03
N GLU A 180 -3.21 4.28 -15.06
CA GLU A 180 -2.40 3.93 -16.24
C GLU A 180 -3.24 3.52 -17.46
N ARG A 181 -4.50 3.09 -17.26
CA ARG A 181 -5.47 2.74 -18.32
C ARG A 181 -4.93 1.71 -19.33
N ASN A 182 -4.10 0.79 -18.85
CA ASN A 182 -3.40 -0.21 -19.65
C ASN A 182 -4.04 -1.61 -19.58
N MET A 183 -5.36 -1.67 -19.37
CA MET A 183 -6.18 -2.88 -19.24
C MET A 183 -7.59 -2.64 -19.81
N VAL A 184 -8.31 -3.72 -20.12
CA VAL A 184 -9.65 -3.65 -20.74
C VAL A 184 -10.73 -4.13 -19.78
N GLY A 185 -11.68 -3.27 -19.42
CA GLY A 185 -12.77 -3.60 -18.52
C GLY A 185 -13.56 -2.37 -18.08
N ASP A 186 -14.43 -2.54 -17.08
CA ASP A 186 -15.15 -1.44 -16.45
C ASP A 186 -14.29 -0.73 -15.40
N LEU A 187 -13.36 0.12 -15.85
CA LEU A 187 -12.46 0.85 -14.97
C LEU A 187 -13.21 1.79 -14.01
N ARG A 188 -14.35 2.36 -14.44
CA ARG A 188 -15.17 3.24 -13.59
C ARG A 188 -15.82 2.48 -12.43
N ALA A 189 -16.32 1.28 -12.67
CA ALA A 189 -16.82 0.44 -11.61
C ALA A 189 -15.71 0.04 -10.62
N ALA A 190 -14.50 -0.26 -11.11
CA ALA A 190 -13.36 -0.60 -10.26
C ALA A 190 -12.92 0.60 -9.39
N GLU A 191 -12.80 1.80 -9.99
CA GLU A 191 -12.50 3.05 -9.27
C GLU A 191 -13.55 3.32 -8.18
N ALA A 192 -14.84 3.21 -8.51
CA ALA A 192 -15.92 3.43 -7.54
C ALA A 192 -15.90 2.45 -6.36
N ARG A 193 -15.52 1.18 -6.59
CA ARG A 193 -15.32 0.20 -5.51
C ARG A 193 -14.15 0.60 -4.61
N LEU A 194 -13.03 1.04 -5.18
CA LEU A 194 -11.89 1.53 -4.42
C LEU A 194 -12.23 2.77 -3.58
N ASP A 195 -13.05 3.69 -4.11
CA ASP A 195 -13.53 4.86 -3.37
C ASP A 195 -14.35 4.47 -2.14
N LYS A 196 -15.26 3.51 -2.30
CA LYS A 196 -16.02 2.95 -1.17
C LYS A 196 -15.09 2.30 -0.15
N LEU A 197 -14.14 1.48 -0.60
CA LEU A 197 -13.20 0.79 0.28
C LEU A 197 -12.32 1.77 1.04
N ALA A 198 -11.84 2.83 0.40
CA ALA A 198 -11.05 3.86 1.06
C ALA A 198 -11.79 4.47 2.26
N GLY A 199 -13.08 4.77 2.11
CA GLY A 199 -13.92 5.25 3.21
C GLY A 199 -14.04 4.23 4.34
N GLN A 200 -14.31 2.97 4.02
CA GLN A 200 -14.41 1.90 5.01
C GLN A 200 -13.10 1.65 5.76
N ILE A 201 -11.96 1.74 5.07
CA ILE A 201 -10.63 1.59 5.66
C ILE A 201 -10.36 2.76 6.62
N THR A 202 -10.69 4.00 6.25
CA THR A 202 -10.54 5.15 7.15
C THR A 202 -11.36 5.01 8.43
N GLU A 203 -12.59 4.49 8.34
CA GLU A 203 -13.41 4.20 9.53
C GLU A 203 -12.79 3.09 10.39
N LEU A 204 -12.25 2.05 9.76
CA LEU A 204 -11.57 0.95 10.44
C LEU A 204 -10.31 1.43 11.16
N GLU A 205 -9.46 2.24 10.50
CA GLU A 205 -8.26 2.86 11.07
C GLU A 205 -8.60 3.70 12.30
N LYS A 206 -9.69 4.47 12.23
CA LYS A 206 -10.15 5.28 13.36
C LYS A 206 -10.58 4.41 14.55
N ALA A 207 -11.29 3.30 14.28
CA ALA A 207 -11.71 2.36 15.31
C ALA A 207 -10.52 1.63 15.96
N GLU A 208 -9.60 1.11 15.13
CA GLU A 208 -8.38 0.44 15.60
C GLU A 208 -7.49 1.38 16.42
N LYS A 209 -7.33 2.63 15.99
CA LYS A 209 -6.59 3.64 16.74
C LYS A 209 -7.23 3.93 18.10
N ALA A 210 -8.55 4.09 18.15
CA ALA A 210 -9.26 4.34 19.40
C ALA A 210 -9.15 3.17 20.38
N GLU A 211 -9.24 1.92 19.89
CA GLU A 211 -9.01 0.72 20.69
C GLU A 211 -7.58 0.66 21.22
N HIS A 212 -6.59 0.93 20.35
CA HIS A 212 -5.18 0.94 20.75
C HIS A 212 -4.86 2.06 21.76
N ASP A 213 -5.48 3.24 21.61
CA ASP A 213 -5.39 4.34 22.58
C ASP A 213 -6.00 3.93 23.94
N ALA A 214 -7.16 3.25 23.93
CA ALA A 214 -7.82 2.77 25.15
C ALA A 214 -6.98 1.70 25.88
N VAL A 215 -6.40 0.74 25.14
CA VAL A 215 -5.50 -0.27 25.70
C VAL A 215 -4.25 0.40 26.30
N ARG A 216 -3.64 1.36 25.59
CA ARG A 216 -2.49 2.10 26.15
C ARG A 216 -2.84 2.87 27.41
N ALA A 217 -4.02 3.48 27.47
CA ALA A 217 -4.49 4.19 28.66
C ALA A 217 -4.71 3.24 29.85
N SER A 218 -5.30 2.06 29.64
CA SER A 218 -5.48 1.07 30.71
C SER A 218 -4.17 0.52 31.22
N GLU A 219 -3.21 0.24 30.31
CA GLU A 219 -1.87 -0.22 30.68
C GLU A 219 -1.10 0.83 31.49
N LEU A 220 -1.23 2.11 31.12
CA LEU A 220 -0.61 3.22 31.84
C LEU A 220 -1.24 3.37 33.24
N ALA A 221 -2.57 3.35 33.34
CA ALA A 221 -3.28 3.43 34.63
C ALA A 221 -2.93 2.25 35.55
N ALA A 222 -2.77 1.04 34.99
CA ALA A 222 -2.34 -0.14 35.76
C ALA A 222 -0.91 0.05 36.32
N ARG A 223 0.00 0.62 35.52
CA ARG A 223 1.37 0.94 35.98
C ARG A 223 1.37 2.00 37.08
N GLU A 224 0.56 3.06 36.93
CA GLU A 224 0.43 4.11 37.94
C GLU A 224 -0.14 3.58 39.25
N ALA A 225 -1.13 2.69 39.21
CA ALA A 225 -1.70 2.08 40.41
C ALA A 225 -0.66 1.26 41.20
N ILE A 226 0.20 0.51 40.51
CA ILE A 226 1.28 -0.26 41.14
C ILE A 226 2.29 0.68 41.81
N VAL A 227 2.67 1.77 41.14
CA VAL A 227 3.59 2.77 41.71
C VAL A 227 2.96 3.41 42.94
N ALA A 228 1.70 3.81 42.87
CA ALA A 228 0.99 4.41 44.01
C ALA A 228 0.88 3.45 45.21
N GLU A 229 0.61 2.16 44.98
CA GLU A 229 0.60 1.15 46.06
C GLU A 229 2.00 0.98 46.66
N ALA A 230 3.05 0.94 45.84
CA ALA A 230 4.43 0.85 46.31
C ALA A 230 4.84 2.09 47.13
N GLU A 231 4.45 3.29 46.71
CA GLU A 231 4.69 4.53 47.46
C GLU A 231 3.93 4.53 48.80
N GLN A 232 2.69 4.03 48.84
CA GLN A 232 1.95 3.88 50.08
C GLN A 232 2.64 2.93 51.06
N ILE A 233 3.12 1.78 50.60
CA ILE A 233 3.86 0.82 51.42
C ILE A 233 5.16 1.44 51.93
N SER A 234 5.91 2.12 51.06
CA SER A 234 7.18 2.76 51.45
C SER A 234 6.98 3.95 52.42
N GLY A 235 5.82 4.62 52.36
CA GLY A 235 5.48 5.75 53.23
C GLY A 235 4.92 5.35 54.60
N GLN A 236 4.64 4.07 54.83
CA GLN A 236 4.23 3.60 56.17
C GLN A 236 5.45 3.55 57.11
N ASP A 237 5.25 4.01 58.34
CA ASP A 237 6.31 4.05 59.37
C ASP A 237 6.75 2.62 59.73
N PRO A 238 8.04 2.26 59.56
CA PRO A 238 8.52 0.91 59.83
C PRO A 238 8.50 0.52 61.32
N ALA A 239 8.23 1.46 62.23
CA ALA A 239 8.03 1.19 63.65
C ALA A 239 6.57 0.91 64.03
N GLN A 240 5.62 0.98 63.08
CA GLN A 240 4.20 0.64 63.28
C GLN A 240 3.78 -0.74 62.75
N THR A 241 4.71 -1.55 62.22
CA THR A 241 4.43 -2.94 61.81
C THR A 241 4.83 -3.97 62.86
#